data_AF-A0A3D5R0Z6-F1
#
_entry.id   AF-A0A3D5R0Z6-F1
#
_cell.length_a   1.000
_cell.length_b   1.000
_cell.length_c   1.000
_cell.angle_alpha   90.00
_cell.angle_beta   90.00
_cell.angle_gamma   90.00
#
_symmetry.space_group_name_H-M   'P 1'
#
loop_
_entity.id
_entity.type
_entity.pdbx_description
1 polymer ?
#
loop_
_entity_poly.entity_id
_entity_poly.type
_entity_poly.pdbx_seq_one_letter_code
_entity_poly.pdbx_strand_id
1 'polypeptide(L)' 'MSKQEVIQVGINGFGRIGRAVFKQLLQREEFRVVGINDLNNIEDLAYLLKYDSVHGWYSPKVSCEKSTIQVDGLS' A
#
# COMPACT_ATOMS: atom_id res chain seq x y z
N MET A 1 19.92 -10.85 20.44
CA MET A 1 19.66 -10.29 19.10
C MET A 1 18.97 -8.95 19.30
N SER A 2 19.61 -7.85 18.90
CA SER A 2 18.97 -6.53 18.92
C SER A 2 17.79 -6.55 17.94
N LYS A 3 16.61 -6.15 18.41
CA LYS A 3 15.43 -5.97 17.56
C LYS A 3 15.82 -4.94 16.48
N GLN A 4 15.85 -5.33 15.21
CA GLN A 4 16.03 -4.35 14.13
C GLN A 4 14.84 -3.39 14.18
N GLU A 5 15.13 -2.10 14.14
CA GLU A 5 14.12 -1.06 14.18
C GLU A 5 13.41 -1.01 12.82
N VAL A 6 12.08 -1.14 12.83
CA VAL A 6 11.27 -1.14 11.60
C VAL A 6 11.19 0.28 11.07
N ILE A 7 11.57 0.49 9.82
CA ILE A 7 11.58 1.80 9.18
C ILE A 7 10.15 2.17 8.80
N GLN A 8 9.66 3.28 9.35
CA GLN A 8 8.34 3.82 9.04
C GLN A 8 8.39 4.67 7.77
N VAL A 9 7.50 4.40 6.82
CA VAL A 9 7.46 5.05 5.51
C VAL A 9 6.10 5.71 5.29
N GLY A 10 6.11 7.00 4.95
CA GLY A 10 4.95 7.70 4.39
C GLY A 10 5.06 7.77 2.87
N ILE A 11 3.94 7.59 2.16
CA ILE A 11 3.88 7.74 0.71
C ILE A 11 3.02 8.96 0.36
N ASN A 12 3.62 9.97 -0.25
CA ASN A 12 2.91 11.14 -0.76
C ASN A 12 2.78 11.05 -2.29
N GLY A 13 1.56 10.85 -2.77
CA GLY A 13 1.23 10.50 -4.15
C GLY A 13 1.14 9.00 -4.37
N PHE A 14 -0.09 8.47 -4.42
CA PHE A 14 -0.41 7.06 -4.66
C PHE A 14 -0.73 6.74 -6.12
N GLY A 15 0.02 7.39 -7.01
CA GLY A 15 0.05 7.13 -8.45
C GLY A 15 0.80 5.84 -8.80
N ARG A 16 1.26 5.74 -10.05
CA ARG A 16 1.91 4.53 -10.57
C ARG A 16 3.12 4.09 -9.72
N ILE A 17 4.02 5.01 -9.41
CA ILE A 17 5.23 4.73 -8.60
C ILE A 17 4.85 4.45 -7.15
N GLY A 18 3.98 5.26 -6.55
CA GLY A 18 3.55 5.06 -5.16
C GLY A 18 2.96 3.68 -4.91
N ARG A 19 2.09 3.19 -5.80
CA ARG A 19 1.51 1.84 -5.71
C ARG A 19 2.55 0.74 -5.93
N ALA A 20 3.46 0.91 -6.88
CA ALA A 20 4.53 -0.06 -7.10
C ALA A 20 5.46 -0.17 -5.87
N VAL A 21 5.88 0.96 -5.31
CA VAL A 21 6.68 1.03 -4.09
C VAL A 21 5.94 0.39 -2.91
N PHE A 22 4.67 0.72 -2.71
CA PHE A 22 3.85 0.13 -1.65
C PHE A 22 3.81 -1.41 -1.73
N LYS A 23 3.58 -1.97 -2.92
CA LYS A 23 3.59 -3.43 -3.12
C LYS A 23 4.94 -4.06 -2.79
N GLN A 24 6.05 -3.40 -3.11
CA GLN A 24 7.39 -3.88 -2.78
C GLN A 24 7.69 -3.79 -1.27
N LEU A 25 7.29 -2.69 -0.61
CA LEU A 25 7.49 -2.50 0.82
C LEU A 25 6.68 -3.49 1.66
N LEU A 26 5.46 -3.86 1.23
CA LEU A 26 4.65 -4.88 1.91
C LEU A 26 5.31 -6.27 1.97
N GLN A 27 6.28 -6.56 1.09
CA GLN A 27 6.99 -7.83 1.06
C GLN A 27 8.26 -7.84 1.94
N ARG A 28 8.55 -6.73 2.65
CA ARG A 28 9.80 -6.53 3.39
C ARG A 28 9.52 -6.19 4.83
N GLU A 29 9.96 -7.05 5.74
CA GLU A 29 9.74 -6.89 7.18
C GLU A 29 10.50 -5.68 7.77
N GLU A 30 11.54 -5.20 7.08
CA GLU A 30 12.30 -4.01 7.48
C GLU A 30 11.48 -2.71 7.42
N PHE A 31 10.36 -2.69 6.68
CA PHE A 31 9.60 -1.48 6.39
C PHE A 31 8.14 -1.59 6.84
N ARG A 32 7.59 -0.46 7.26
CA ARG A 32 6.15 -0.31 7.54
C ARG A 32 5.62 0.96 6.91
N VAL A 33 4.69 0.82 5.97
CA VAL A 33 3.96 1.99 5.47
C VAL A 33 2.97 2.44 6.54
N VAL A 34 3.10 3.67 7.01
CA VAL A 34 2.29 4.23 8.12
C VAL A 34 1.26 5.24 7.65
N GLY A 35 1.34 5.67 6.40
CA GLY A 35 0.39 6.63 5.84
C GLY A 35 0.58 6.81 4.34
N ILE A 36 -0.54 7.06 3.66
CA ILE A 36 -0.61 7.39 2.25
C ILE A 36 -1.39 8.70 2.14
N ASN A 37 -0.85 9.66 1.40
CA ASN A 37 -1.53 10.91 1.06
C ASN A 37 -1.72 10.99 -0.45
N ASP A 38 -2.95 11.22 -0.90
CA ASP A 38 -3.30 11.40 -2.31
C ASP A 38 -4.56 12.29 -2.43
N LEU A 39 -4.87 12.77 -3.62
CA LEU A 39 -6.04 13.61 -3.88
C LEU A 39 -7.30 12.78 -4.19
N ASN A 40 -7.14 11.52 -4.58
CA ASN A 40 -8.27 10.63 -4.87
C ASN A 40 -8.91 10.09 -3.59
N ASN A 41 -10.18 9.69 -3.68
CA ASN A 41 -10.86 8.99 -2.58
C ASN A 41 -10.26 7.60 -2.35
N ILE A 42 -10.54 7.01 -1.19
CA ILE A 42 -9.90 5.75 -0.79
C ILE A 42 -10.36 4.57 -1.64
N GLU A 43 -11.60 4.59 -2.11
CA GLU A 43 -12.20 3.55 -2.93
C GLU A 43 -11.45 3.44 -4.27
N ASP A 44 -11.15 4.59 -4.89
CA ASP A 44 -10.38 4.69 -6.12
C ASP A 44 -8.94 4.21 -5.90
N LEU A 45 -8.31 4.61 -4.79
CA LEU A 45 -6.95 4.16 -4.47
C LEU A 45 -6.87 2.64 -4.26
N ALA A 46 -7.85 2.05 -3.55
CA ALA A 46 -7.94 0.61 -3.34
C ALA A 46 -8.20 -0.13 -4.66
N TYR A 47 -9.08 0.40 -5.52
CA TYR A 47 -9.33 -0.13 -6.85
C TYR A 47 -8.06 -0.13 -7.71
N LEU A 48 -7.36 1.01 -7.78
CA LEU A 48 -6.13 1.18 -8.55
C LEU A 48 -4.94 0.36 -7.99
N LEU A 49 -4.96 0.04 -6.70
CA LEU A 49 -3.99 -0.87 -6.10
C LEU A 49 -4.26 -2.31 -6.55
N LYS A 50 -5.53 -2.72 -6.57
CA LYS A 50 -5.99 -4.06 -6.97
C LYS A 50 -5.83 -4.32 -8.46
N TYR A 51 -6.13 -3.34 -9.31
CA TYR A 51 -6.12 -3.48 -10.76
C TYR A 51 -5.12 -2.52 -11.40
N ASP A 52 -4.08 -3.08 -12.03
CA ASP A 52 -3.08 -2.33 -12.78
C ASP A 52 -3.11 -2.75 -14.26
N SER A 53 -3.18 -1.80 -15.18
CA SER A 53 -3.27 -2.11 -16.62
C SER A 53 -1.98 -2.71 -17.20
N VAL A 54 -0.82 -2.48 -16.57
CA VAL A 54 0.48 -3.00 -17.03
C VAL A 54 0.85 -4.29 -16.31
N HIS A 55 0.63 -4.34 -14.99
CA HIS A 55 1.01 -5.49 -14.17
C HIS A 55 -0.14 -6.47 -13.90
N GLY A 56 -1.35 -6.15 -14.35
CA GLY A 56 -2.55 -6.97 -14.14
C GLY A 56 -3.11 -6.84 -12.72
N TRP A 57 -3.87 -7.87 -12.32
CA TRP A 57 -4.49 -7.95 -11.01
C TRP A 57 -3.45 -8.26 -9.92
N TYR A 58 -3.51 -7.51 -8.81
CA TYR A 58 -2.74 -7.77 -7.60
C TYR A 58 -3.38 -8.88 -6.75
N SER A 59 -2.72 -10.04 -6.65
CA SER A 59 -3.25 -11.26 -6.03
C SER A 59 -3.82 -11.09 -4.61
N PRO A 60 -3.18 -10.34 -3.69
CA PRO A 60 -3.72 -10.07 -2.36
C PRO A 60 -5.13 -9.49 -2.35
N LYS A 61 -5.92 -9.84 -1.33
CA LYS A 61 -7.23 -9.26 -1.10
C LYS A 61 -7.08 -7.80 -0.68
N VAL A 62 -7.47 -6.89 -1.56
CA VAL A 62 -7.54 -5.46 -1.28
C VAL A 62 -8.99 -5.06 -0.95
N SER A 63 -9.18 -4.38 0.17
CA SER A 63 -10.43 -3.73 0.56
C SER A 63 -10.14 -2.36 1.19
N CYS A 64 -11.18 -1.53 1.38
CA CYS A 64 -11.06 -0.27 2.10
C CYS A 64 -12.22 -0.10 3.07
N GLU A 65 -11.96 0.56 4.19
CA GLU A 65 -12.97 0.99 5.15
C GLU A 65 -12.62 2.38 5.65
N LYS A 66 -13.54 3.34 5.48
CA LYS A 66 -13.39 4.75 5.87
C LYS A 66 -12.14 5.42 5.29
N SER A 67 -11.03 5.41 6.02
CA SER A 67 -9.75 6.03 5.66
C SER A 67 -8.59 5.03 5.68
N THR A 68 -8.89 3.73 5.70
CA THR A 68 -7.91 2.65 5.77
C THR A 68 -8.02 1.73 4.56
N ILE A 69 -6.89 1.44 3.90
CA ILE A 69 -6.78 0.39 2.88
C ILE A 69 -6.29 -0.87 3.59
N GLN A 70 -6.99 -1.98 3.37
CA GLN A 70 -6.61 -3.29 3.89
C GLN A 70 -6.06 -4.19 2.78
N VAL A 71 -4.92 -4.83 3.03
CA VAL A 71 -4.30 -5.80 2.11
C VAL A 71 -4.03 -7.09 2.88
N ASP A 72 -4.73 -8.18 2.53
CA ASP A 72 -4.67 -9.47 3.23
C ASP A 72 -4.85 -9.35 4.76
N GLY A 73 -5.68 -8.39 5.20
CA GLY A 73 -5.95 -8.12 6.61
C GLY A 73 -4.96 -7.15 7.28
N LEU A 74 -3.90 -6.72 6.58
CA LEU A 74 -3.01 -5.65 7.03
C LEU A 74 -3.66 -4.30 6.75
N SER A 75 -3.84 -3.48 7.80
CA SER A 75 -4.35 -2.11 7.76
C SER A 75 -3.24 -1.08 7.72
#